data_AF-A0A5E4KNX6-F1
#
_entry.id   AF-A0A5E4KNX6-F1
#
_cell.length_a   1.000
_cell.length_b   1.000
_cell.length_c   1.000
_cell.angle_alpha   90.00
_cell.angle_beta   90.00
_cell.angle_gamma   90.00
#
_symmetry.space_group_name_H-M   'P 1'
#
loop_
_entity.id
_entity.type
_entity.pdbx_description
1 polymer ?
#
loop_
_entity_poly.entity_id
_entity_poly.type
_entity_poly.pdbx_seq_one_letter_code
_entity_poly.pdbx_strand_id
1 'polypeptide(L)'
;MKLLEDESGLSVVVGTLLLILIVVASVSALSLMVSEAQKKEMEQRSLRAAVESENLKILSLALNDSDGDGYWNTIILNVVNLNTEESRVVGININDRNAANYTDGVRGYNFQNQFPVPAARSRQIFLNLTSNFTSPLNISQNDAIRIILFTSLTNKFEHVFLPPVPIIKANVESEQIGAEFHDVLSLDGSDSFDREGTIIKYQWQVGNSTAILGNLSGQKARMNFNLSNTGKFWVNLTEEDGTGMLGFARWESP
;
A
#
# COMPACT_ATOMS: atom_id res chain seq x y z
N MET A 1 98.72 13.64 -19.27
CA MET A 1 98.22 13.76 -17.88
C MET A 1 96.71 13.60 -17.96
N LYS A 2 96.18 12.43 -17.58
CA LYS A 2 94.73 12.14 -17.59
C LYS A 2 94.18 12.57 -16.22
N LEU A 3 93.36 13.61 -16.20
CA LEU A 3 92.53 13.94 -15.04
C LEU A 3 91.46 12.85 -14.92
N LEU A 4 91.48 12.09 -13.82
CA LEU A 4 90.38 11.21 -13.44
C LEU A 4 89.33 12.10 -12.75
N GLU A 5 88.19 12.34 -13.40
CA GLU A 5 87.04 13.00 -12.78
C GLU A 5 86.49 12.09 -11.66
N ASP A 6 86.36 12.64 -10.46
CA ASP A 6 85.75 11.97 -9.31
C ASP A 6 84.21 12.01 -9.45
N GLU A 7 83.64 11.01 -10.12
CA GLU A 7 82.20 10.88 -10.32
C GLU A 7 81.41 10.42 -9.07
N SER A 8 82.09 10.15 -7.95
CA SER A 8 81.45 9.61 -6.74
C SER A 8 80.43 10.59 -6.12
N GLY A 9 80.76 11.89 -6.09
CA GLY A 9 79.83 12.94 -5.65
C GLY A 9 78.63 13.13 -6.58
N LEU A 10 78.84 12.95 -7.89
CA LEU A 10 77.77 13.03 -8.90
C LEU A 10 76.79 11.87 -8.73
N SER A 11 77.29 10.65 -8.49
CA SER A 11 76.48 9.45 -8.26
C SER A 11 75.60 9.57 -7.02
N VAL A 12 76.12 10.12 -5.91
CA VAL A 12 75.35 10.34 -4.67
C VAL A 12 74.25 11.39 -4.87
N VAL A 13 74.53 12.47 -5.59
CA VAL A 13 73.54 13.52 -5.91
C VAL A 13 72.45 12.97 -6.84
N VAL A 14 72.82 12.20 -7.87
CA VAL A 14 71.85 11.58 -8.78
C VAL A 14 71.00 10.52 -8.06
N GLY A 15 71.60 9.71 -7.19
CA GLY A 15 70.89 8.70 -6.40
C GLY A 15 69.90 9.32 -5.40
N THR A 16 70.28 10.41 -4.73
CA THR A 16 69.39 11.14 -3.81
C THR A 16 68.25 11.84 -4.56
N LEU A 17 68.50 12.45 -5.72
CA LEU A 17 67.47 13.02 -6.59
C LEU A 17 66.47 11.96 -7.09
N LEU A 18 66.96 10.79 -7.51
CA LEU A 18 66.11 9.66 -7.92
C LEU A 18 65.24 9.16 -6.76
N LEU A 19 65.81 9.05 -5.55
CA LEU A 19 65.07 8.62 -4.37
C LEU A 19 63.95 9.61 -4.01
N ILE A 20 64.25 10.92 -4.04
CA ILE A 20 63.24 11.96 -3.80
C ILE A 20 62.12 11.86 -4.83
N LEU A 21 62.46 11.68 -6.11
CA LEU A 21 61.49 11.61 -7.19
C LEU A 21 60.56 10.39 -7.04
N ILE A 22 61.13 9.24 -6.69
CA ILE A 22 60.34 8.02 -6.40
C ILE A 22 59.42 8.25 -5.21
N VAL A 23 59.93 8.80 -4.11
CA VAL A 23 59.12 9.06 -2.90
C VAL A 23 57.99 10.03 -3.20
N VAL A 24 58.25 11.14 -3.92
CA VAL A 24 57.22 12.11 -4.30
C VAL A 24 56.16 11.47 -5.21
N ALA A 25 56.58 10.66 -6.18
CA ALA A 25 55.66 9.94 -7.05
C ALA A 25 54.79 8.93 -6.27
N SER A 26 55.40 8.16 -5.36
CA SER A 26 54.70 7.20 -4.50
C SER A 26 53.71 7.87 -3.55
N VAL A 27 54.12 8.97 -2.90
CA VAL A 27 53.24 9.73 -1.99
C VAL A 27 52.07 10.35 -2.75
N SER A 28 52.29 10.88 -3.95
CA SER A 28 51.23 11.42 -4.79
C SER A 28 50.22 10.34 -5.20
N ALA A 29 50.70 9.17 -5.62
CA ALA A 29 49.84 8.04 -5.98
C ALA A 29 49.01 7.54 -4.78
N LEU A 30 49.63 7.43 -3.60
CA LEU A 30 48.93 7.05 -2.37
C LEU A 30 47.87 8.08 -2.00
N SER A 31 48.18 9.37 -2.09
CA SER A 31 47.24 10.46 -1.79
C SER A 31 46.01 10.40 -2.70
N LEU A 32 46.19 10.15 -4.00
CA LEU A 32 45.09 9.98 -4.94
C LEU A 32 44.23 8.76 -4.59
N MET A 33 44.87 7.62 -4.31
CA MET A 33 44.17 6.39 -3.90
C MET A 33 43.35 6.60 -2.62
N VAL A 34 43.92 7.28 -1.61
CA VAL A 34 43.22 7.59 -0.36
C VAL A 34 42.03 8.53 -0.62
N SER A 35 42.20 9.55 -1.47
CA SER A 35 41.10 10.47 -1.82
C SER A 35 39.96 9.75 -2.55
N GLU A 36 40.27 8.84 -3.47
CA GLU A 36 39.28 8.03 -4.17
C GLU A 36 38.57 7.05 -3.24
N ALA A 37 39.32 6.40 -2.34
CA ALA A 37 38.76 5.50 -1.33
C ALA A 37 37.81 6.23 -0.38
N GLN A 38 38.20 7.42 0.11
CA GLN A 38 37.33 8.27 0.93
C GLN A 38 36.07 8.70 0.19
N LYS A 39 36.19 9.10 -1.08
CA LYS A 39 35.04 9.46 -1.92
C LYS A 39 34.06 8.30 -2.05
N LYS A 40 34.56 7.11 -2.35
CA LYS A 40 33.74 5.89 -2.47
C LYS A 40 33.06 5.52 -1.15
N GLU A 41 33.76 5.61 -0.02
CA GLU A 41 33.16 5.39 1.29
C GLU A 41 32.06 6.41 1.60
N MET A 42 32.27 7.68 1.29
CA MET A 42 31.25 8.72 1.48
C MET A 42 30.02 8.48 0.63
N GLU A 43 30.19 8.12 -0.65
CA GLU A 43 29.09 7.77 -1.55
C GLU A 43 28.29 6.58 -1.02
N GLN A 44 28.98 5.51 -0.59
CA GLN A 44 28.32 4.33 -0.04
C GLN A 44 27.58 4.64 1.27
N ARG A 45 28.18 5.45 2.16
CA ARG A 45 27.53 5.89 3.40
C ARG A 45 26.30 6.75 3.10
N SER A 46 26.40 7.66 2.13
CA SER A 46 25.28 8.52 1.70
C SER A 46 24.14 7.69 1.12
N LEU A 47 24.44 6.72 0.26
CA LEU A 47 23.43 5.82 -0.31
C LEU A 47 22.75 5.00 0.77
N ARG A 48 23.52 4.44 1.69
CA ARG A 48 22.99 3.66 2.81
C ARG A 48 22.08 4.52 3.69
N ALA A 49 22.50 5.74 4.03
CA ALA A 49 21.68 6.67 4.79
C ALA A 49 20.39 7.03 4.05
N ALA A 50 20.45 7.26 2.73
CA ALA A 50 19.28 7.54 1.91
C ALA A 50 18.28 6.36 1.94
N VAL A 51 18.76 5.12 1.77
CA VAL A 51 17.94 3.90 1.87
C VAL A 51 17.30 3.78 3.25
N GLU A 52 18.09 3.91 4.32
CA GLU A 52 17.63 3.76 5.71
C GLU A 52 16.65 4.87 6.14
N SER A 53 16.79 6.07 5.57
CA SER A 53 15.93 7.22 5.89
C SER A 53 14.66 7.30 5.05
N GLU A 54 14.55 6.53 3.96
CA GLU A 54 13.40 6.60 3.07
C GLU A 54 12.13 6.07 3.74
N ASN A 55 11.08 6.88 3.70
CA ASN A 55 9.80 6.66 4.36
C ASN A 55 8.66 7.16 3.48
N LEU A 56 8.15 6.26 2.63
CA LEU A 56 6.88 6.44 1.95
C LEU A 56 5.77 5.74 2.73
N LYS A 57 4.56 6.30 2.70
CA LYS A 57 3.37 5.62 3.20
C LYS A 57 2.25 5.65 2.18
N ILE A 58 1.55 4.52 2.08
CA ILE A 58 0.27 4.43 1.39
C ILE A 58 -0.78 4.88 2.41
N LEU A 59 -1.38 6.05 2.19
CA LEU A 59 -2.30 6.67 3.14
C LEU A 59 -3.72 6.15 3.00
N SER A 60 -4.21 6.06 1.77
CA SER A 60 -5.59 5.72 1.50
C SER A 60 -5.74 5.13 0.11
N LEU A 61 -6.87 4.45 -0.05
CA LEU A 61 -7.30 3.78 -1.26
C LEU A 61 -8.71 4.27 -1.57
N ALA A 62 -8.98 4.58 -2.84
CA ALA A 62 -10.34 4.75 -3.33
C ALA A 62 -10.58 3.74 -4.46
N LEU A 63 -11.69 3.02 -4.34
CA LEU A 63 -12.07 1.92 -5.21
C LEU A 63 -13.26 2.33 -6.08
N ASN A 64 -13.31 1.81 -7.30
CA ASN A 64 -14.45 1.99 -8.17
C ASN A 64 -14.73 0.72 -8.98
N ASP A 65 -15.99 0.28 -8.90
CA ASP A 65 -16.60 -0.75 -9.73
C ASP A 65 -17.51 -0.01 -10.73
N SER A 66 -17.02 0.22 -11.94
CA SER A 66 -17.76 0.93 -12.98
C SER A 66 -18.82 0.05 -13.65
N ASP A 67 -18.65 -1.26 -13.57
CA ASP A 67 -19.41 -2.21 -14.38
C ASP A 67 -20.51 -2.90 -13.55
N GLY A 68 -20.44 -2.78 -12.22
CA GLY A 68 -21.40 -3.33 -11.26
C GLY A 68 -21.33 -4.84 -11.16
N ASP A 69 -20.21 -5.46 -11.53
CA ASP A 69 -20.04 -6.91 -11.60
C ASP A 69 -19.49 -7.50 -10.28
N GLY A 70 -19.23 -6.67 -9.28
CA GLY A 70 -18.69 -7.07 -7.98
C GLY A 70 -17.17 -7.21 -7.97
N TYR A 71 -16.48 -6.73 -9.02
CA TYR A 71 -15.03 -6.63 -9.09
C TYR A 71 -14.58 -5.17 -9.28
N TRP A 72 -13.44 -4.83 -8.69
CA TRP A 72 -12.89 -3.50 -8.86
C TRP A 72 -12.31 -3.29 -10.27
N ASN A 73 -12.63 -2.17 -10.93
CA ASN A 73 -12.02 -1.82 -12.22
C ASN A 73 -10.87 -0.81 -12.02
N THR A 74 -11.03 0.12 -11.07
CA THR A 74 -10.07 1.21 -10.84
C THR A 74 -9.68 1.31 -9.36
N ILE A 75 -8.40 1.56 -9.14
CA ILE A 75 -7.78 1.82 -7.85
C ILE A 75 -7.09 3.19 -7.91
N ILE A 76 -7.40 4.07 -6.95
CA ILE A 76 -6.69 5.34 -6.73
C ILE A 76 -5.96 5.27 -5.40
N LEU A 77 -4.63 5.31 -5.44
CA LEU A 77 -3.76 5.26 -4.28
C LEU A 77 -3.30 6.66 -3.91
N ASN A 78 -3.40 7.03 -2.64
CA ASN A 78 -2.76 8.23 -2.12
C ASN A 78 -1.46 7.85 -1.41
N VAL A 79 -0.33 8.28 -1.96
CA VAL A 79 0.99 8.00 -1.42
C VAL A 79 1.60 9.29 -0.88
N VAL A 80 2.06 9.27 0.37
CA VAL A 80 2.77 10.39 0.99
C VAL A 80 4.24 10.06 1.12
N ASN A 81 5.06 11.08 0.86
CA ASN A 81 6.48 11.06 1.15
C ASN A 81 6.75 11.82 2.46
N LEU A 82 7.26 11.11 3.47
CA LEU A 82 7.63 11.66 4.77
C LEU A 82 9.13 12.02 4.86
N ASN A 83 9.85 11.90 3.75
CA ASN A 83 11.25 12.26 3.64
C ASN A 83 11.41 13.77 3.44
N THR A 84 12.64 14.22 3.68
CA THR A 84 13.09 15.59 3.36
C THR A 84 13.45 15.76 1.88
N GLU A 85 13.56 14.66 1.13
CA GLU A 85 13.90 14.64 -0.30
C GLU A 85 12.82 13.92 -1.12
N GLU A 86 12.84 14.12 -2.44
CA GLU A 86 11.93 13.42 -3.36
C GLU A 86 12.25 11.92 -3.42
N SER A 87 11.22 11.09 -3.31
CA SER A 87 11.31 9.64 -3.54
C SER A 87 10.72 9.29 -4.90
N ARG A 88 11.23 8.23 -5.52
CA ARG A 88 10.73 7.75 -6.81
C ARG A 88 10.20 6.34 -6.71
N VAL A 89 8.92 6.17 -7.00
CA VAL A 89 8.28 4.86 -7.14
C VAL A 89 8.61 4.31 -8.53
N VAL A 90 9.14 3.10 -8.57
CA VAL A 90 9.54 2.40 -9.81
C VAL A 90 8.61 1.26 -10.15
N GLY A 91 7.86 0.75 -9.17
CA GLY A 91 6.94 -0.36 -9.35
C GLY A 91 5.87 -0.40 -8.28
N ILE A 92 4.72 -0.97 -8.64
CA ILE A 92 3.59 -1.18 -7.75
C ILE A 92 3.15 -2.62 -7.92
N ASN A 93 2.98 -3.32 -6.82
CA ASN A 93 2.40 -4.65 -6.79
C ASN A 93 1.08 -4.61 -6.03
N ILE A 94 0.06 -5.24 -6.59
CA ILE A 94 -1.27 -5.39 -5.99
C ILE A 94 -1.61 -6.88 -6.01
N ASN A 95 -1.92 -7.44 -4.85
CA ASN A 95 -2.26 -8.87 -4.69
C ASN A 95 -1.33 -9.80 -5.47
N ASP A 96 -0.02 -9.61 -5.28
CA ASP A 96 1.09 -10.38 -5.88
C ASP A 96 1.28 -10.20 -7.39
N ARG A 97 0.58 -9.24 -8.01
CA ARG A 97 0.74 -8.89 -9.43
C ARG A 97 1.36 -7.51 -9.58
N ASN A 98 2.41 -7.42 -10.40
CA ASN A 98 3.06 -6.14 -10.71
C ASN A 98 2.27 -5.39 -11.78
N ALA A 99 2.02 -4.12 -11.53
CA ALA A 99 1.52 -3.21 -12.55
C ALA A 99 2.61 -2.96 -13.60
N ALA A 100 2.25 -3.07 -14.88
CA ALA A 100 3.12 -2.77 -16.01
C ALA A 100 3.33 -1.25 -16.18
N ASN A 101 2.29 -0.46 -15.90
CA ASN A 101 2.31 1.00 -15.91
C ASN A 101 1.22 1.54 -14.97
N TYR A 102 1.26 2.85 -14.70
CA TYR A 102 0.30 3.56 -13.84
C TYR A 102 0.35 5.05 -14.16
N THR A 103 -0.60 5.87 -13.70
CA THR A 103 -0.68 7.30 -14.06
C THR A 103 -0.94 8.19 -12.86
N ASP A 104 -0.63 9.49 -12.95
CA ASP A 104 -1.10 10.52 -12.01
C ASP A 104 -2.41 11.20 -12.47
N GLY A 105 -3.03 10.65 -13.52
CA GLY A 105 -4.18 11.23 -14.21
C GLY A 105 -3.81 12.09 -15.43
N VAL A 106 -2.52 12.42 -15.60
CA VAL A 106 -2.01 13.26 -16.70
C VAL A 106 -0.87 12.57 -17.44
N ARG A 107 0.08 11.98 -16.72
CA ARG A 107 1.29 11.35 -17.23
C ARG A 107 1.34 9.88 -16.82
N GLY A 108 1.73 9.03 -17.77
CA GLY A 108 1.99 7.61 -17.52
C GLY A 108 3.39 7.38 -16.97
N TYR A 109 3.51 6.45 -16.04
CA TYR A 109 4.71 6.07 -15.34
C TYR A 109 4.90 4.54 -15.39
N ASN A 110 6.14 4.11 -15.31
CA ASN A 110 6.56 2.71 -15.30
C ASN A 110 7.98 2.61 -14.72
N PHE A 111 8.63 1.46 -14.88
CA PHE A 111 10.00 1.26 -14.39
C PHE A 111 11.02 2.27 -14.96
N GLN A 112 10.86 2.69 -16.22
CA GLN A 112 11.75 3.64 -16.89
C GLN A 112 11.37 5.09 -16.57
N ASN A 113 10.08 5.43 -16.70
CA ASN A 113 9.54 6.74 -16.32
C ASN A 113 9.00 6.67 -14.88
N GLN A 114 9.90 6.85 -13.91
CA GLN A 114 9.62 6.66 -12.49
C GLN A 114 8.67 7.74 -11.95
N PHE A 115 7.80 7.37 -11.03
CA PHE A 115 6.83 8.30 -10.44
C PHE A 115 7.44 9.07 -9.26
N PRO A 116 7.66 10.39 -9.40
CA PRO A 116 8.23 11.19 -8.31
C PRO A 116 7.16 11.49 -7.26
N VAL A 117 7.52 11.38 -5.98
CA VAL A 117 6.71 11.84 -4.85
C VAL A 117 7.53 12.92 -4.13
N PRO A 118 7.20 14.22 -4.29
CA PRO A 118 7.96 15.30 -3.68
C PRO A 118 8.03 15.19 -2.16
N ALA A 119 9.12 15.69 -1.57
CA ALA A 119 9.34 15.72 -0.13
C ALA A 119 8.16 16.35 0.63
N ALA A 120 7.74 15.73 1.73
CA ALA A 120 6.63 16.18 2.58
C ALA A 120 5.31 16.44 1.83
N ARG A 121 5.11 15.82 0.66
CA ARG A 121 3.88 15.92 -0.14
C ARG A 121 3.27 14.56 -0.36
N SER A 122 1.99 14.57 -0.71
CA SER A 122 1.30 13.39 -1.22
C SER A 122 1.00 13.51 -2.70
N ARG A 123 0.86 12.37 -3.36
CA ARG A 123 0.41 12.27 -4.76
C ARG A 123 -0.52 11.09 -4.93
N GLN A 124 -1.42 11.24 -5.89
CA GLN A 124 -2.34 10.18 -6.28
C GLN A 124 -1.77 9.37 -7.44
N ILE A 125 -1.94 8.06 -7.36
CA ILE A 125 -1.61 7.10 -8.41
C ILE A 125 -2.90 6.40 -8.83
N PHE A 126 -3.20 6.47 -10.11
CA PHE A 126 -4.36 5.85 -10.72
C PHE A 126 -3.92 4.56 -11.42
N LEU A 127 -4.63 3.49 -11.09
CA LEU A 127 -4.42 2.15 -11.63
C LEU A 127 -5.74 1.62 -12.15
N ASN A 128 -5.73 1.13 -13.39
CA ASN A 128 -6.83 0.39 -13.99
C ASN A 128 -6.48 -1.10 -13.97
N LEU A 129 -7.26 -1.89 -13.23
CA LEU A 129 -6.98 -3.31 -12.99
C LEU A 129 -7.11 -4.17 -14.25
N THR A 130 -7.78 -3.68 -15.29
CA THR A 130 -7.95 -4.41 -16.57
C THR A 130 -6.83 -4.15 -17.57
N SER A 131 -6.18 -2.98 -17.52
CA SER A 131 -5.27 -2.53 -18.58
C SER A 131 -3.85 -2.20 -18.11
N ASN A 132 -3.65 -1.95 -16.81
CA ASN A 132 -2.32 -1.64 -16.27
C ASN A 132 -1.54 -2.90 -15.87
N PHE A 133 -2.10 -4.09 -16.05
CA PHE A 133 -1.47 -5.38 -15.74
C PHE A 133 -1.31 -6.22 -17.00
N THR A 134 -0.39 -7.19 -16.98
CA THR A 134 -0.16 -8.11 -18.11
C THR A 134 -1.38 -8.98 -18.43
N SER A 135 -2.27 -9.16 -17.47
CA SER A 135 -3.60 -9.73 -17.64
C SER A 135 -4.52 -9.06 -16.63
N PRO A 136 -5.83 -8.94 -16.92
CA PRO A 136 -6.78 -8.34 -15.99
C PRO A 136 -6.68 -8.93 -14.59
N LEU A 137 -6.67 -8.04 -13.60
CA LEU A 137 -6.62 -8.38 -12.19
C LEU A 137 -8.01 -8.25 -11.60
N ASN A 138 -8.68 -9.38 -11.37
CA ASN A 138 -10.02 -9.39 -10.80
C ASN A 138 -9.90 -9.51 -9.28
N ILE A 139 -10.33 -8.47 -8.56
CA ILE A 139 -10.37 -8.42 -7.09
C ILE A 139 -11.82 -8.17 -6.70
N SER A 140 -12.40 -9.05 -5.87
CA SER A 140 -13.78 -8.88 -5.43
C SER A 140 -13.90 -7.73 -4.43
N GLN A 141 -15.10 -7.15 -4.32
CA GLN A 141 -15.42 -6.12 -3.32
C GLN A 141 -15.20 -6.58 -1.87
N ASN A 142 -15.24 -7.90 -1.63
CA ASN A 142 -15.06 -8.50 -0.30
C ASN A 142 -13.62 -8.98 -0.03
N ASP A 143 -12.71 -8.82 -0.98
CA ASP A 143 -11.34 -9.32 -0.86
C ASP A 143 -10.40 -8.25 -0.29
N ALA A 144 -9.43 -8.69 0.51
CA ALA A 144 -8.36 -7.83 0.96
C ALA A 144 -7.48 -7.35 -0.21
N ILE A 145 -7.00 -6.11 -0.11
CA ILE A 145 -6.13 -5.48 -1.11
C ILE A 145 -4.78 -5.19 -0.48
N ARG A 146 -3.79 -6.00 -0.85
CA ARG A 146 -2.40 -5.83 -0.48
C ARG A 146 -1.65 -5.05 -1.53
N ILE A 147 -0.98 -3.99 -1.12
CA ILE A 147 -0.25 -3.08 -1.98
C ILE A 147 1.20 -2.99 -1.53
N ILE A 148 2.11 -3.09 -2.49
CA ILE A 148 3.53 -2.85 -2.28
C ILE A 148 4.01 -1.78 -3.26
N LEU A 149 4.69 -0.77 -2.75
CA LEU A 149 5.48 0.18 -3.54
C LEU A 149 6.95 -0.22 -3.51
N PHE A 150 7.58 -0.20 -4.69
CA PHE A 150 9.02 -0.34 -4.84
C PHE A 150 9.62 1.01 -5.24
N THR A 151 10.71 1.43 -4.59
CA THR A 151 11.37 2.69 -4.91
C THR A 151 12.66 2.49 -5.70
N SER A 152 13.19 3.58 -6.28
CA SER A 152 14.49 3.58 -6.96
C SER A 152 15.66 3.23 -6.03
N LEU A 153 15.47 3.39 -4.71
CA LEU A 153 16.43 2.99 -3.68
C LEU A 153 16.26 1.53 -3.25
N THR A 154 15.46 0.74 -3.99
CA THR A 154 15.16 -0.69 -3.71
C THR A 154 14.41 -0.94 -2.41
N ASN A 155 13.88 0.10 -1.77
CA ASN A 155 13.01 -0.06 -0.62
C ASN A 155 11.63 -0.54 -1.02
N LYS A 156 10.97 -1.15 -0.03
CA LYS A 156 9.65 -1.73 -0.14
C LYS A 156 8.74 -1.13 0.93
N PHE A 157 7.62 -0.55 0.51
CA PHE A 157 6.58 -0.04 1.42
C PHE A 157 5.29 -0.80 1.18
N GLU A 158 4.74 -1.40 2.23
CA GLU A 158 3.60 -2.30 2.13
C GLU A 158 2.44 -1.83 3.00
N HIS A 159 1.23 -1.99 2.49
CA HIS A 159 -0.01 -1.79 3.22
C HIS A 159 -1.05 -2.80 2.77
N VAL A 160 -1.90 -3.25 3.69
CA VAL A 160 -3.00 -4.17 3.41
C VAL A 160 -4.30 -3.52 3.85
N PHE A 161 -5.21 -3.32 2.90
CA PHE A 161 -6.56 -2.86 3.15
C PHE A 161 -7.46 -4.08 3.36
N LEU A 162 -8.19 -4.11 4.46
CA LEU A 162 -9.06 -5.21 4.85
C LEU A 162 -10.53 -4.76 4.76
N PRO A 163 -11.43 -5.60 4.25
CA PRO A 163 -12.86 -5.31 4.27
C PRO A 163 -13.39 -5.23 5.72
N PRO A 164 -14.54 -4.58 5.94
CA PRO A 164 -15.19 -4.59 7.24
C PRO A 164 -15.61 -6.02 7.64
N VAL A 165 -15.63 -6.29 8.95
CA VAL A 165 -16.03 -7.57 9.52
C VAL A 165 -17.43 -7.42 10.13
N PRO A 166 -18.50 -7.91 9.46
CA PRO A 166 -19.86 -7.72 9.95
C PRO A 166 -20.19 -8.71 11.06
N ILE A 167 -20.86 -8.22 12.10
CA ILE A 167 -21.32 -9.02 13.24
C ILE A 167 -22.82 -8.81 13.41
N ILE A 168 -23.58 -9.88 13.19
CA ILE A 168 -25.05 -9.85 13.27
C ILE A 168 -25.51 -10.21 14.69
N LYS A 169 -26.31 -9.35 15.29
CA LYS A 169 -27.22 -9.69 16.40
C LYS A 169 -28.65 -9.58 15.92
N ALA A 170 -29.36 -10.71 15.89
CA ALA A 170 -30.75 -10.78 15.51
C ALA A 170 -31.58 -11.35 16.67
N ASN A 171 -32.62 -10.63 17.09
CA ASN A 171 -33.52 -11.04 18.16
C ASN A 171 -34.98 -10.81 17.72
N VAL A 172 -35.86 -11.77 18.04
CA VAL A 172 -37.31 -11.59 17.89
C VAL A 172 -37.87 -11.24 19.26
N GLU A 173 -38.53 -10.09 19.34
CA GLU A 173 -39.12 -9.54 20.56
C GLU A 173 -40.64 -9.40 20.36
N SER A 174 -41.43 -9.76 21.37
CA SER A 174 -42.88 -9.52 21.33
C SER A 174 -43.20 -8.21 22.04
N GLU A 175 -43.80 -7.27 21.31
CA GLU A 175 -44.21 -5.96 21.81
C GLU A 175 -45.73 -5.87 21.91
N GLN A 176 -46.24 -5.28 23.00
CA GLN A 176 -47.66 -5.00 23.14
C GLN A 176 -47.98 -3.59 22.61
N ILE A 177 -48.84 -3.51 21.60
CA ILE A 177 -49.35 -2.25 21.06
C ILE A 177 -50.86 -2.23 21.26
N GLY A 178 -51.31 -1.48 22.28
CA GLY A 178 -52.71 -1.49 22.69
C GLY A 178 -53.12 -2.82 23.33
N ALA A 179 -54.12 -3.50 22.73
CA ALA A 179 -54.63 -4.79 23.21
C ALA A 179 -54.02 -6.00 22.48
N GLU A 180 -53.14 -5.79 21.50
CA GLU A 180 -52.57 -6.84 20.65
C GLU A 180 -51.05 -6.96 20.83
N PHE A 181 -50.54 -8.20 20.68
CA PHE A 181 -49.10 -8.49 20.67
C PHE A 181 -48.60 -8.62 19.24
N HIS A 182 -47.45 -8.01 18.97
CA HIS A 182 -46.77 -8.06 17.69
C HIS A 182 -45.34 -8.54 17.90
N ASP A 183 -44.92 -9.51 17.10
CA ASP A 183 -43.53 -9.92 17.04
C ASP A 183 -42.76 -8.97 16.13
N VAL A 184 -41.60 -8.52 16.61
CA VAL A 184 -40.70 -7.58 15.93
C VAL A 184 -39.32 -8.22 15.86
N LEU A 185 -38.74 -8.22 14.67
CA LEU A 185 -37.34 -8.62 14.48
C LEU A 185 -36.47 -7.38 14.66
N SER A 186 -35.62 -7.42 15.68
CA SER A 186 -34.60 -6.42 15.98
C SER A 186 -33.26 -6.90 15.45
N LEU A 187 -32.62 -6.08 14.61
CA LEU A 187 -31.33 -6.32 13.99
C LEU A 187 -30.33 -5.26 14.45
N ASP A 188 -29.17 -5.72 14.90
CA ASP A 188 -28.11 -4.86 15.40
C ASP A 188 -26.75 -5.30 14.85
N GLY A 189 -26.12 -4.40 14.10
CA GLY A 189 -24.77 -4.52 13.55
C GLY A 189 -23.76 -3.61 14.26
N SER A 190 -24.08 -3.11 15.47
CA SER A 190 -23.18 -2.18 16.18
C SER A 190 -21.86 -2.79 16.61
N ASP A 191 -21.77 -4.12 16.66
CA ASP A 191 -20.55 -4.84 17.02
C ASP A 191 -19.64 -5.07 15.81
N SER A 192 -20.11 -4.80 14.60
CA SER A 192 -19.29 -4.87 13.41
C SER A 192 -18.11 -3.91 13.48
N PHE A 193 -17.00 -4.31 12.89
CA PHE A 193 -15.74 -3.59 13.03
C PHE A 193 -14.99 -3.51 11.71
N ASP A 194 -14.45 -2.33 11.44
CA ASP A 194 -13.49 -2.07 10.38
C ASP A 194 -12.19 -1.56 11.03
N ARG A 195 -11.08 -2.23 10.70
CA ARG A 195 -9.76 -1.90 11.24
C ARG A 195 -9.14 -0.69 10.55
N GLU A 196 -9.42 -0.52 9.27
CA GLU A 196 -8.74 0.43 8.39
C GLU A 196 -9.56 1.71 8.18
N GLY A 197 -10.84 1.69 8.58
CA GLY A 197 -11.75 2.81 8.36
C GLY A 197 -12.98 2.81 9.26
N THR A 198 -14.04 3.43 8.73
CA THR A 198 -15.35 3.51 9.36
C THR A 198 -16.36 2.89 8.42
N ILE A 199 -17.24 2.05 8.95
CA ILE A 199 -18.37 1.48 8.21
C ILE A 199 -19.36 2.62 7.95
N ILE A 200 -19.60 2.93 6.68
CA ILE A 200 -20.45 4.05 6.27
C ILE A 200 -21.87 3.61 5.91
N LYS A 201 -22.09 2.31 5.68
CA LYS A 201 -23.38 1.78 5.24
C LYS A 201 -23.62 0.37 5.76
N TYR A 202 -24.88 0.11 6.10
CA TYR A 202 -25.38 -1.18 6.56
C TYR A 202 -26.63 -1.51 5.76
N GLN A 203 -26.63 -2.67 5.10
CA GLN A 203 -27.76 -3.20 4.35
C GLN A 203 -28.12 -4.58 4.89
N TRP A 204 -29.37 -4.72 5.31
CA TRP A 204 -29.89 -5.96 5.85
C TRP A 204 -30.86 -6.59 4.85
N GLN A 205 -30.79 -7.90 4.73
CA GLN A 205 -31.78 -8.67 3.99
C GLN A 205 -32.23 -9.84 4.87
N VAL A 206 -33.55 -9.91 5.08
CA VAL A 206 -34.18 -10.97 5.85
C VAL A 206 -34.97 -11.84 4.88
N GLY A 207 -34.81 -13.15 4.97
CA GLY A 207 -35.49 -14.09 4.09
C GLY A 207 -35.74 -15.44 4.75
N ASN A 208 -36.48 -16.30 4.08
CA ASN A 208 -36.65 -17.70 4.47
C ASN A 208 -36.29 -18.62 3.28
N SER A 209 -36.68 -19.89 3.34
CA SER A 209 -36.44 -20.85 2.26
C SER A 209 -37.20 -20.56 0.96
N THR A 210 -38.21 -19.69 1.01
CA THR A 210 -39.14 -19.44 -0.10
C THR A 210 -39.07 -18.02 -0.66
N ALA A 211 -38.75 -17.02 0.15
CA ALA A 211 -38.84 -15.61 -0.24
C ALA A 211 -37.93 -14.69 0.59
N ILE A 212 -37.66 -13.51 0.03
CA ILE A 212 -37.16 -12.35 0.78
C ILE A 212 -38.34 -11.72 1.51
N LEU A 213 -38.18 -11.54 2.82
CA LEU A 213 -39.20 -11.01 3.72
C LEU A 213 -39.04 -9.50 3.93
N GLY A 214 -37.82 -8.99 3.89
CA GLY A 214 -37.55 -7.57 4.06
C GLY A 214 -36.13 -7.16 3.68
N ASN A 215 -35.99 -5.91 3.23
CA ASN A 215 -34.70 -5.25 3.06
C ASN A 215 -34.70 -4.01 3.95
N LEU A 216 -33.70 -3.86 4.81
CA LEU A 216 -33.59 -2.75 5.75
C LEU A 216 -32.23 -2.07 5.61
N SER A 217 -32.09 -0.88 6.17
CA SER A 217 -30.84 -0.12 6.15
C SER A 217 -30.59 0.52 7.51
N GLY A 218 -29.32 0.82 7.77
CA GLY A 218 -28.87 1.42 9.02
C GLY A 218 -28.22 0.40 9.97
N GLN A 219 -27.35 0.90 10.86
CA GLN A 219 -26.60 0.06 11.80
C GLN A 219 -27.51 -0.77 12.70
N LYS A 220 -28.66 -0.20 13.09
CA LYS A 220 -29.74 -0.91 13.78
C LYS A 220 -31.00 -0.79 12.96
N ALA A 221 -31.73 -1.89 12.81
CA ALA A 221 -32.97 -1.93 12.06
C ALA A 221 -34.01 -2.78 12.77
N ARG A 222 -35.29 -2.45 12.56
CA ARG A 222 -36.41 -3.23 13.10
C ARG A 222 -37.47 -3.43 12.02
N MET A 223 -38.11 -4.59 12.02
CA MET A 223 -39.27 -4.86 11.17
C MET A 223 -40.32 -5.70 11.89
N ASN A 224 -41.59 -5.50 11.54
CA ASN A 224 -42.66 -6.40 11.96
C ASN A 224 -42.37 -7.80 11.42
N PHE A 225 -42.47 -8.81 12.27
CA PHE A 225 -41.99 -10.14 11.95
C PHE A 225 -42.85 -11.21 12.60
N ASN A 226 -43.73 -11.86 11.83
CA ASN A 226 -44.55 -12.95 12.37
C ASN A 226 -43.76 -14.26 12.37
N LEU A 227 -43.19 -14.63 13.52
CA LEU A 227 -42.35 -15.82 13.64
C LEU A 227 -43.15 -17.11 13.36
N SER A 228 -44.41 -17.16 13.81
CA SER A 228 -45.28 -18.34 13.69
C SER A 228 -45.58 -18.72 12.25
N ASN A 229 -45.74 -17.73 11.36
CA ASN A 229 -45.96 -17.96 9.92
C ASN A 229 -44.64 -18.14 9.15
N THR A 230 -43.54 -17.55 9.64
CA THR A 230 -42.27 -17.53 8.92
C THR A 230 -41.49 -18.85 9.06
N GLY A 231 -41.53 -19.48 10.24
CA GLY A 231 -40.69 -20.63 10.54
C GLY A 231 -39.20 -20.26 10.53
N LYS A 232 -38.35 -21.13 9.97
CA LYS A 232 -36.91 -20.88 9.85
C LYS A 232 -36.61 -19.75 8.87
N PHE A 233 -35.77 -18.82 9.27
CA PHE A 233 -35.37 -17.66 8.47
C PHE A 233 -33.87 -17.39 8.59
N TRP A 234 -33.37 -16.52 7.73
CA TRP A 234 -31.99 -16.07 7.70
C TRP A 234 -31.94 -14.55 7.59
N VAL A 235 -30.81 -14.00 8.03
CA VAL A 235 -30.48 -12.58 7.97
C VAL A 235 -29.10 -12.46 7.33
N ASN A 236 -29.03 -11.73 6.23
CA ASN A 236 -27.78 -11.29 5.63
C ASN A 236 -27.52 -9.84 6.02
N LEU A 237 -26.26 -9.56 6.32
CA LEU A 237 -25.75 -8.21 6.54
C LEU A 237 -24.64 -7.95 5.53
N THR A 238 -24.81 -6.89 4.75
CA THR A 238 -23.79 -6.33 3.88
C THR A 238 -23.39 -4.96 4.40
N GLU A 239 -22.11 -4.77 4.65
CA GLU A 239 -21.53 -3.51 5.13
C GLU A 239 -20.58 -2.94 4.09
N GLU A 240 -20.51 -1.61 4.01
CA GLU A 240 -19.60 -0.89 3.13
C GLU A 240 -18.75 0.06 3.97
N ASP A 241 -17.44 0.03 3.80
CA ASP A 241 -16.51 0.93 4.47
C ASP A 241 -16.24 2.21 3.68
N GLY A 242 -15.47 3.13 4.28
CA GLY A 242 -15.10 4.41 3.67
C GLY A 242 -14.22 4.31 2.41
N THR A 243 -13.66 3.15 2.10
CA THR A 243 -12.89 2.88 0.86
C THR A 243 -13.75 2.27 -0.25
N GLY A 244 -14.95 1.79 0.10
CA GLY A 244 -15.89 1.08 -0.76
C GLY A 244 -15.83 -0.44 -0.62
N MET A 245 -14.93 -1.01 0.20
CA MET A 245 -14.88 -2.47 0.40
C MET A 245 -16.12 -2.96 1.13
N LEU A 246 -16.54 -4.17 0.79
CA LEU A 246 -17.75 -4.79 1.29
C LEU A 246 -17.44 -5.92 2.27
N GLY A 247 -18.21 -5.97 3.35
CA GLY A 247 -18.21 -7.07 4.31
C GLY A 247 -19.54 -7.82 4.21
N PHE A 248 -19.50 -9.14 4.31
CA PHE A 248 -20.71 -9.97 4.32
C PHE A 248 -20.77 -10.89 5.53
N ALA A 249 -21.93 -10.94 6.18
CA ALA A 249 -22.26 -11.97 7.17
C ALA A 249 -23.65 -12.53 6.92
N ARG A 250 -23.82 -13.80 7.31
CA ARG A 250 -25.12 -14.47 7.31
C ARG A 250 -25.36 -15.13 8.64
N TRP A 251 -26.56 -14.93 9.17
CA TRP A 251 -27.07 -15.56 10.37
C TRP A 251 -28.33 -16.35 10.01
N GLU A 252 -28.50 -17.53 10.60
CA GLU A 252 -29.69 -18.36 10.41
C GLU A 252 -30.36 -18.60 11.76
N SER A 253 -31.68 -18.56 11.76
CA SER A 253 -32.46 -18.86 12.95
C SER A 253 -32.25 -20.32 13.37
N PRO A 254 -32.11 -20.62 14.67
CA PRO A 254 -31.95 -21.98 15.17
C PRO A 254 -33.07 -22.94 14.71
#